data_AF-A0A0G0V133-F1
#
_entry.id   AF-A0A0G0V133-F1
#
_cell.length_a   1.000
_cell.length_b   1.000
_cell.length_c   1.000
_cell.angle_alpha   90.00
_cell.angle_beta   90.00
_cell.angle_gamma   90.00
#
_symmetry.space_group_name_H-M   'P 1'
#
loop_
_entity.id
_entity.type
_entity.pdbx_description
1 polymer ?
#
loop_
_entity_poly.entity_id
_entity_poly.type
_entity_poly.pdbx_seq_one_letter_code
_entity_poly.pdbx_strand_id
1 'polypeptide(L)'
;MKTKLVVGFFILFLVALVPSASALEDSIASPTAKPTIKRLQNVKENAKSRASAAAEKKAERLSESRLKVCRGRTISLHNRAKGILGRGSRMHKRLEALTMTVDKFYQNRLVPQGLILENYDELLADIDAKKANVSLLLDAAKVTGEDFDCGSDDPKGQLEAFNEDMKEVLEAFKQYKQSVRTFVKAVKDLAVQNRDSLEEEVVQ
;
A
#
# COMPACT_ATOMS: atom_id res chain seq x y z
N MET A 1 -12.93 22.31 13.28
CA MET A 1 -12.32 23.22 12.29
C MET A 1 -11.02 23.81 12.82
N LYS A 2 -9.85 23.32 12.39
CA LYS A 2 -8.54 24.02 12.49
C LYS A 2 -7.62 23.51 11.38
N THR A 3 -7.63 24.17 10.23
CA THR A 3 -6.70 23.95 9.11
C THR A 3 -5.38 24.67 9.41
N LYS A 4 -4.25 23.96 9.33
CA LYS A 4 -2.92 24.58 9.32
C LYS A 4 -2.36 24.55 7.90
N LEU A 5 -2.37 25.73 7.31
CA LEU A 5 -1.69 26.13 6.08
C LEU A 5 -0.19 26.33 6.43
N VAL A 6 0.72 25.68 5.71
CA VAL A 6 2.15 26.06 5.72
C VAL A 6 2.62 26.23 4.29
N VAL A 7 2.91 27.49 3.99
CA VAL A 7 3.52 28.04 2.78
C VAL A 7 5.03 28.18 3.04
N GLY A 8 5.85 27.98 2.01
CA GLY A 8 7.28 28.35 1.99
C GLY A 8 8.15 27.16 1.56
N PHE A 9 9.16 27.30 0.70
CA PHE A 9 9.92 28.47 0.29
C PHE A 9 10.64 28.09 -1.02
N PHE A 10 10.47 28.87 -2.07
CA PHE A 10 11.17 28.72 -3.35
C PHE A 10 12.56 29.34 -3.17
N ILE A 11 13.62 28.52 -3.10
CA ILE A 11 15.01 29.02 -3.05
C ILE A 11 15.68 28.78 -4.41
N LEU A 12 15.82 29.90 -5.09
CA LEU A 12 16.61 30.15 -6.28
C LEU A 12 18.09 30.23 -5.86
N PHE A 13 18.92 29.27 -6.29
CA PHE A 13 20.37 29.35 -6.14
C PHE A 13 21.04 29.28 -7.53
N LEU A 14 21.21 30.48 -8.09
CA LEU A 14 22.15 30.80 -9.16
C LEU A 14 23.48 31.18 -8.49
N VAL A 15 24.51 30.32 -8.61
CA VAL A 15 25.90 30.74 -8.37
C VAL A 15 26.72 30.29 -9.56
N ALA A 16 27.17 31.30 -10.31
CA ALA A 16 28.19 31.19 -11.33
C ALA A 16 29.56 30.98 -10.67
N LEU A 17 30.36 30.04 -11.19
CA LEU A 17 31.81 30.07 -11.05
C LEU A 17 32.47 29.44 -12.28
N VAL A 18 33.31 30.23 -12.94
CA VAL A 18 34.20 29.96 -14.09
C VAL A 18 35.47 30.79 -13.77
N PRO A 19 36.71 30.51 -14.25
CA PRO A 19 37.38 29.29 -14.76
C PRO A 19 38.77 29.04 -14.11
N SER A 20 39.44 27.93 -14.46
CA SER A 20 40.92 27.89 -14.54
C SER A 20 41.34 27.22 -15.84
N ALA A 21 41.97 28.00 -16.70
CA ALA A 21 42.62 27.57 -17.92
C ALA A 21 44.01 26.99 -17.61
N SER A 22 44.35 25.85 -18.21
CA SER A 22 45.73 25.42 -18.38
C SER A 22 46.08 25.57 -19.85
N ALA A 23 47.10 26.40 -20.08
CA ALA A 23 47.74 26.62 -21.36
C ALA A 23 48.48 25.37 -21.83
N LEU A 24 48.34 25.05 -23.11
CA LEU A 24 49.34 24.36 -23.92
C LEU A 24 49.30 25.00 -25.30
N GLU A 25 50.24 25.91 -25.53
CA GLU A 25 50.72 26.27 -26.86
C GLU A 25 51.58 25.10 -27.36
N ASP A 26 51.29 24.61 -28.57
CA ASP A 26 52.35 24.40 -29.55
C ASP A 26 51.77 24.41 -30.96
N SER A 27 52.22 25.42 -31.72
CA SER A 27 52.67 25.37 -33.11
C SER A 27 51.97 24.40 -34.08
N ILE A 28 51.33 24.96 -35.11
CA ILE A 28 51.76 24.90 -36.52
C ILE A 28 50.67 25.55 -37.39
N ALA A 29 51.11 26.49 -38.22
CA ALA A 29 50.31 27.24 -39.17
C ALA A 29 49.51 26.34 -40.14
N SER A 30 48.25 26.68 -40.38
CA SER A 30 47.45 26.16 -41.51
C SER A 30 46.52 27.26 -42.03
N PRO A 31 46.30 27.38 -43.36
CA PRO A 31 45.78 28.59 -43.99
C PRO A 31 44.27 28.78 -43.74
N THR A 32 43.90 30.01 -43.39
CA THR A 32 42.51 30.43 -43.13
C THR A 32 41.69 30.53 -44.42
N ALA A 33 41.05 29.42 -44.80
CA ALA A 33 39.92 29.45 -45.72
C ALA A 33 38.67 29.96 -44.97
N LYS A 34 38.19 31.17 -45.31
CA LYS A 34 36.91 31.71 -44.81
C LYS A 34 35.79 30.68 -45.08
N PRO A 35 35.07 30.16 -44.06
CA PRO A 35 33.99 29.22 -44.31
C PRO A 35 32.88 29.94 -45.06
N THR A 36 32.57 29.47 -46.27
CA THR A 36 31.45 29.95 -47.07
C THR A 36 30.16 29.85 -46.23
N ILE A 37 29.28 30.85 -46.29
CA ILE A 37 28.00 30.91 -45.53
C ILE A 37 27.20 29.59 -45.63
N LYS A 38 27.26 28.92 -46.79
CA LYS A 38 26.67 27.59 -47.02
C LYS A 38 27.20 26.49 -46.09
N ARG A 39 28.50 26.49 -45.76
CA ARG A 39 29.14 25.50 -44.88
C ARG A 39 28.73 25.70 -43.42
N LEU A 40 28.56 26.95 -42.98
CA LEU A 40 28.04 27.31 -41.66
C LEU A 40 26.56 26.94 -41.48
N GLN A 41 25.75 27.16 -42.53
CA GLN A 41 24.34 26.74 -42.55
C GLN A 41 24.23 25.21 -42.46
N ASN A 42 25.02 24.46 -43.24
CA ASN A 42 25.04 23.00 -43.20
C ASN A 42 25.53 22.45 -41.84
N VAL A 43 26.51 23.08 -41.19
CA VAL A 43 26.96 22.68 -39.85
C VAL A 43 25.87 22.94 -38.81
N LYS A 44 25.17 24.08 -38.88
CA LYS A 44 24.07 24.42 -37.97
C LYS A 44 22.86 23.48 -38.11
N GLU A 45 22.52 23.12 -39.34
CA GLU A 45 21.43 22.19 -39.64
C GLU A 45 21.76 20.77 -39.18
N ASN A 46 22.98 20.29 -39.43
CA ASN A 46 23.47 19.00 -38.94
C ASN A 46 23.58 18.95 -37.41
N ALA A 47 23.94 20.05 -36.75
CA ALA A 47 23.94 20.14 -35.30
C ALA A 47 22.50 20.07 -34.74
N LYS A 48 21.54 20.74 -35.38
CA LYS A 48 20.13 20.72 -34.98
C LYS A 48 19.50 19.34 -35.15
N SER A 49 19.77 18.64 -36.26
CA SER A 49 19.25 17.28 -36.50
C SER A 49 19.85 16.23 -35.56
N ARG A 50 21.15 16.35 -35.22
CA ARG A 50 21.77 15.50 -34.19
C ARG A 50 21.20 15.78 -32.81
N ALA A 51 20.92 17.04 -32.48
CA ALA A 51 20.30 17.41 -31.21
C ALA A 51 18.87 16.89 -31.08
N SER A 52 18.05 16.95 -32.13
CA SER A 52 16.69 16.38 -32.13
C SER A 52 16.71 14.85 -32.03
N ALA A 53 17.56 14.16 -32.81
CA ALA A 53 17.70 12.71 -32.72
C ALA A 53 18.24 12.23 -31.36
N ALA A 54 19.16 12.99 -30.75
CA ALA A 54 19.63 12.70 -29.39
C ALA A 54 18.55 12.95 -28.33
N ALA A 55 17.71 13.97 -28.50
CA ALA A 55 16.58 14.25 -27.63
C ALA A 55 15.50 13.15 -27.72
N GLU A 56 15.17 12.69 -28.92
CA GLU A 56 14.25 11.57 -29.16
C GLU A 56 14.75 10.27 -28.52
N LYS A 57 16.01 9.88 -28.78
CA LYS A 57 16.63 8.71 -28.13
C LYS A 57 16.65 8.83 -26.61
N LYS A 58 16.87 10.04 -26.07
CA LYS A 58 16.82 10.27 -24.62
C LYS A 58 15.38 10.13 -24.10
N ALA A 59 14.38 10.63 -24.81
CA ALA A 59 12.97 10.48 -24.46
C ALA A 59 12.52 9.02 -24.50
N GLU A 60 12.94 8.27 -25.53
CA GLU A 60 12.72 6.84 -25.66
C GLU A 60 13.34 6.06 -24.48
N ARG A 61 14.63 6.27 -24.19
CA ARG A 61 15.29 5.63 -23.03
C ARG A 61 14.64 5.98 -21.69
N LEU A 62 14.16 7.21 -21.53
CA LEU A 62 13.42 7.62 -20.33
C LEU A 62 12.06 6.91 -20.25
N SER A 63 11.37 6.70 -21.36
CA SER A 63 10.11 5.95 -21.41
C SER A 63 10.32 4.46 -21.10
N GLU A 64 11.36 3.82 -21.65
CA GLU A 64 11.72 2.44 -21.33
C GLU A 64 12.11 2.26 -19.86
N SER A 65 12.90 3.19 -19.31
CA SER A 65 13.28 3.18 -17.91
C SER A 65 12.07 3.33 -16.99
N ARG A 66 11.14 4.24 -17.32
CA ARG A 66 9.87 4.40 -16.59
C ARG A 66 9.02 3.14 -16.64
N LEU A 67 8.89 2.52 -17.81
CA LEU A 67 8.17 1.25 -17.96
C LEU A 67 8.81 0.13 -17.15
N LYS A 68 10.15 0.03 -17.12
CA LYS A 68 10.85 -0.96 -16.30
C LYS A 68 10.58 -0.77 -14.80
N VAL A 69 10.66 0.48 -14.32
CA VAL A 69 10.34 0.82 -12.92
C VAL A 69 8.88 0.49 -12.61
N CYS A 70 7.97 0.85 -13.51
CA CYS A 70 6.55 0.58 -13.33
C CYS A 70 6.28 -0.93 -13.24
N ARG A 71 6.78 -1.74 -14.18
CA ARG A 71 6.64 -3.20 -14.13
C ARG A 71 7.18 -3.81 -12.84
N GLY A 72 8.31 -3.28 -12.35
CA GLY A 72 8.86 -3.67 -11.05
C GLY A 72 7.89 -3.35 -9.89
N ARG A 73 7.21 -2.20 -9.95
CA ARG A 73 6.14 -1.84 -9.00
C ARG A 73 4.92 -2.74 -9.15
N THR A 74 4.46 -3.07 -10.36
CA THR A 74 3.35 -4.01 -10.61
C THR A 74 3.63 -5.36 -9.93
N ILE A 75 4.82 -5.93 -10.14
CA ILE A 75 5.20 -7.20 -9.52
C ILE A 75 5.20 -7.07 -7.99
N SER A 76 5.76 -5.98 -7.46
CA SER A 76 5.75 -5.71 -6.02
C SER A 76 4.32 -5.60 -5.46
N LEU A 77 3.42 -4.96 -6.21
CA LEU A 77 2.02 -4.80 -5.85
C LEU A 77 1.28 -6.12 -5.85
N HIS A 78 1.38 -6.92 -6.90
CA HIS A 78 0.78 -8.26 -6.92
C HIS A 78 1.30 -9.14 -5.79
N ASN A 79 2.62 -9.10 -5.52
CA ASN A 79 3.19 -9.86 -4.41
C ASN A 79 2.67 -9.38 -3.06
N ARG A 80 2.51 -8.06 -2.88
CA ARG A 80 1.94 -7.46 -1.67
C ARG A 80 0.46 -7.83 -1.53
N ALA A 81 -0.34 -7.71 -2.59
CA ALA A 81 -1.74 -8.10 -2.63
C ALA A 81 -1.88 -9.58 -2.24
N LYS A 82 -1.19 -10.48 -2.94
CA LYS A 82 -1.17 -11.92 -2.63
C LYS A 82 -0.74 -12.20 -1.19
N GLY A 83 0.27 -11.49 -0.69
CA GLY A 83 0.75 -11.62 0.67
C GLY A 83 -0.30 -11.20 1.72
N ILE A 84 -0.97 -10.08 1.50
CA ILE A 84 -2.00 -9.59 2.44
C ILE A 84 -3.26 -10.43 2.34
N LEU A 85 -3.75 -10.76 1.14
CA LEU A 85 -4.89 -11.66 0.95
C LEU A 85 -4.63 -13.02 1.60
N GLY A 86 -3.43 -13.59 1.41
CA GLY A 86 -3.04 -14.84 2.04
C GLY A 86 -2.98 -14.74 3.56
N ARG A 87 -2.45 -13.64 4.11
CA ARG A 87 -2.44 -13.39 5.56
C ARG A 87 -3.84 -13.18 6.12
N GLY A 88 -4.67 -12.40 5.42
CA GLY A 88 -6.05 -12.11 5.75
C GLY A 88 -6.88 -13.39 5.81
N SER A 89 -6.81 -14.23 4.77
CA SER A 89 -7.49 -15.54 4.76
C SER A 89 -7.08 -16.43 5.94
N ARG A 90 -5.78 -16.49 6.27
CA ARG A 90 -5.31 -17.25 7.46
C ARG A 90 -5.83 -16.66 8.78
N MET A 91 -5.86 -15.33 8.90
CA MET A 91 -6.40 -14.67 10.09
C MET A 91 -7.91 -14.90 10.23
N HIS A 92 -8.63 -14.79 9.12
CA HIS A 92 -10.07 -15.06 9.05
C HIS A 92 -10.39 -16.46 9.58
N LYS A 93 -9.74 -17.50 9.03
CA LYS A 93 -9.91 -18.89 9.47
C LYS A 93 -9.58 -19.10 10.95
N ARG A 94 -8.54 -18.43 11.47
CA ARG A 94 -8.16 -18.52 12.88
C ARG A 94 -9.20 -17.91 13.81
N LEU A 95 -9.75 -16.75 13.44
CA LEU A 95 -10.79 -16.08 14.23
C LEU A 95 -12.11 -16.85 14.17
N GLU A 96 -12.45 -17.42 13.02
CA GLU A 96 -13.60 -18.32 12.87
C GLU A 96 -13.46 -19.57 13.75
N ALA A 97 -12.33 -20.27 13.69
CA ALA A 97 -12.07 -21.45 14.52
C ALA A 97 -12.10 -21.12 16.03
N LEU A 98 -11.58 -19.95 16.43
CA LEU A 98 -11.66 -19.48 17.81
C LEU A 98 -13.11 -19.24 18.24
N THR A 99 -13.89 -18.54 17.41
CA THR A 99 -15.30 -18.27 17.67
C THR A 99 -16.06 -19.57 17.85
N MET A 100 -15.91 -20.52 16.92
CA MET A 100 -16.56 -21.85 17.02
C MET A 100 -16.13 -22.62 18.27
N THR A 101 -14.88 -22.49 18.70
CA THR A 101 -14.39 -23.19 19.90
C THR A 101 -15.01 -22.62 21.17
N VAL A 102 -15.06 -21.29 21.28
CA VAL A 102 -15.66 -20.59 22.42
C VAL A 102 -17.17 -20.79 22.44
N ASP A 103 -17.81 -20.75 21.28
CA ASP A 103 -19.22 -21.04 21.11
C ASP A 103 -19.58 -22.45 21.60
N LYS A 104 -18.85 -23.47 21.13
CA LYS A 104 -19.01 -24.85 21.62
C LYS A 104 -18.77 -24.97 23.12
N PHE A 105 -17.82 -24.24 23.68
CA PHE A 105 -17.59 -24.24 25.12
C PHE A 105 -18.79 -23.65 25.86
N TYR A 106 -19.29 -22.49 25.43
CA TYR A 106 -20.48 -21.86 25.99
C TYR A 106 -21.69 -22.81 25.96
N GLN A 107 -22.03 -23.34 24.78
CA GLN A 107 -23.20 -24.19 24.58
C GLN A 107 -23.12 -25.54 25.30
N ASN A 108 -21.94 -26.18 25.33
CA ASN A 108 -21.81 -27.53 25.89
C ASN A 108 -21.41 -27.57 27.37
N ARG A 109 -20.91 -26.45 27.93
CA ARG A 109 -20.43 -26.41 29.32
C ARG A 109 -21.20 -25.43 30.16
N LEU A 110 -21.40 -24.19 29.69
CA LEU A 110 -21.98 -23.13 30.53
C LEU A 110 -23.51 -23.20 30.53
N VAL A 111 -24.13 -23.34 29.35
CA VAL A 111 -25.60 -23.43 29.25
C VAL A 111 -26.19 -24.58 30.07
N PRO A 112 -25.63 -25.81 30.06
CA PRO A 112 -26.14 -26.91 30.90
C PRO A 112 -25.99 -26.68 32.40
N GLN A 113 -25.09 -25.77 32.81
CA GLN A 113 -24.94 -25.34 34.21
C GLN A 113 -25.93 -24.21 34.58
N GLY A 114 -26.82 -23.83 33.68
CA GLY A 114 -27.77 -22.72 33.88
C GLY A 114 -27.15 -21.33 33.69
N LEU A 115 -25.90 -21.24 33.21
CA LEU A 115 -25.22 -19.98 32.97
C LEU A 115 -25.62 -19.43 31.60
N ILE A 116 -26.30 -18.27 31.62
CA ILE A 116 -26.82 -17.62 30.42
C ILE A 116 -26.09 -16.30 30.22
N LEU A 117 -25.67 -16.04 28.98
CA LEU A 117 -25.08 -14.77 28.59
C LEU A 117 -26.15 -13.98 27.84
N GLU A 118 -26.68 -12.94 28.47
CA GLU A 118 -27.88 -12.22 27.98
C GLU A 118 -27.71 -11.65 26.55
N ASN A 119 -26.51 -11.17 26.22
CA ASN A 119 -26.19 -10.59 24.92
C ASN A 119 -25.49 -11.56 23.96
N TYR A 120 -25.62 -12.87 24.18
CA TYR A 120 -24.95 -13.89 23.37
C TYR A 120 -25.27 -13.78 21.87
N ASP A 121 -26.55 -13.67 21.51
CA ASP A 121 -26.98 -13.58 20.11
C ASP A 121 -26.48 -12.30 19.44
N GLU A 122 -26.47 -11.17 20.17
CA GLU A 122 -25.95 -9.89 19.68
C GLU A 122 -24.44 -9.96 19.41
N LEU A 123 -23.69 -10.63 20.29
CA LEU A 123 -22.25 -10.82 20.13
C LEU A 123 -21.94 -11.68 18.89
N LEU A 124 -22.72 -12.74 18.65
CA LEU A 124 -22.55 -13.57 17.45
C LEU A 124 -22.95 -12.80 16.18
N ALA A 125 -24.04 -12.04 16.22
CA ALA A 125 -24.46 -11.23 15.08
C ALA A 125 -23.43 -10.16 14.71
N ASP A 126 -22.81 -9.48 15.68
CA ASP A 126 -21.71 -8.54 15.42
C ASP A 126 -20.49 -9.24 14.80
N ILE A 127 -20.10 -10.41 15.34
CA ILE A 127 -19.01 -11.23 14.76
C ILE A 127 -19.29 -11.56 13.30
N ASP A 128 -20.49 -12.02 12.98
CA ASP A 128 -20.88 -12.41 11.62
C ASP A 128 -20.92 -11.21 10.67
N ALA A 129 -21.44 -10.07 11.12
CA ALA A 129 -21.44 -8.83 10.34
C ALA A 129 -20.01 -8.37 10.03
N LYS A 130 -19.10 -8.38 11.03
CA LYS A 130 -17.69 -8.00 10.83
C LYS A 130 -16.93 -9.02 9.99
N LYS A 131 -17.25 -10.31 10.12
CA LYS A 131 -16.71 -11.39 9.28
C LYS A 131 -17.08 -11.17 7.81
N ALA A 132 -18.35 -10.89 7.52
CA ALA A 132 -18.85 -10.62 6.18
C ALA A 132 -18.17 -9.37 5.56
N ASN A 133 -18.05 -8.30 6.35
CA ASN A 133 -17.38 -7.07 5.90
C ASN A 133 -15.91 -7.30 5.51
N VAL A 134 -15.17 -8.11 6.29
CA VAL A 134 -13.80 -8.50 5.95
C VAL A 134 -13.76 -9.26 4.62
N SER A 135 -14.71 -10.18 4.36
CA SER A 135 -14.76 -10.92 3.09
C SER A 135 -14.98 -9.98 1.91
N LEU A 136 -15.96 -9.09 2.02
CA LEU A 136 -16.30 -8.13 0.97
C LEU A 136 -15.09 -7.24 0.61
N LEU A 137 -14.43 -6.66 1.61
CA LEU A 137 -13.29 -5.77 1.38
C LEU A 137 -12.05 -6.50 0.84
N LEU A 138 -11.85 -7.78 1.22
CA LEU A 138 -10.80 -8.61 0.63
C LEU A 138 -11.05 -8.87 -0.85
N ASP A 139 -12.31 -9.13 -1.23
CA ASP A 139 -12.68 -9.35 -2.63
C ASP A 139 -12.52 -8.06 -3.45
N ALA A 140 -12.93 -6.91 -2.91
CA ALA A 140 -12.72 -5.60 -3.54
C ALA A 140 -11.23 -5.29 -3.75
N ALA A 141 -10.42 -5.41 -2.70
CA ALA A 141 -8.97 -5.16 -2.78
C ALA A 141 -8.25 -6.12 -3.74
N LYS A 142 -8.78 -7.34 -3.92
CA LYS A 142 -8.26 -8.30 -4.91
C LYS A 142 -8.49 -7.80 -6.33
N VAL A 143 -9.69 -7.32 -6.65
CA VAL A 143 -10.03 -6.77 -7.97
C VAL A 143 -9.12 -5.58 -8.29
N THR A 144 -9.04 -4.59 -7.40
CA THR A 144 -8.16 -3.42 -7.61
C THR A 144 -6.68 -3.79 -7.76
N GLY A 145 -6.23 -4.84 -7.07
CA GLY A 145 -4.87 -5.36 -7.17
C GLY A 145 -4.58 -6.14 -8.47
N GLU A 146 -5.60 -6.68 -9.13
CA GLU A 146 -5.50 -7.38 -10.42
C GLU A 146 -5.55 -6.38 -11.59
N ASP A 147 -6.26 -5.26 -11.44
CA ASP A 147 -6.45 -4.23 -12.47
C ASP A 147 -5.29 -3.23 -12.64
N PHE A 148 -4.22 -3.37 -11.84
CA PHE A 148 -3.08 -2.46 -11.93
C PHE A 148 -2.29 -2.64 -13.24
N ASP A 149 -2.29 -1.60 -14.08
CA ASP A 149 -1.57 -1.59 -15.35
C ASP A 149 -0.69 -0.34 -15.51
N CYS A 150 0.56 -0.60 -15.87
CA CYS A 150 1.54 0.43 -16.21
C CYS A 150 1.28 1.15 -17.53
N GLY A 151 0.48 0.54 -18.41
CA GLY A 151 0.02 1.14 -19.65
C GLY A 151 -1.26 1.95 -19.52
N SER A 152 -1.88 1.97 -18.33
CA SER A 152 -3.10 2.75 -18.10
C SER A 152 -2.84 4.26 -18.18
N ASP A 153 -3.91 5.03 -18.39
CA ASP A 153 -3.85 6.49 -18.42
C ASP A 153 -3.52 7.08 -17.03
N ASP A 154 -3.84 6.35 -15.94
CA ASP A 154 -3.57 6.76 -14.56
C ASP A 154 -3.13 5.61 -13.62
N PRO A 155 -1.89 5.09 -13.80
CA PRO A 155 -1.35 4.06 -12.92
C PRO A 155 -1.11 4.58 -11.49
N LYS A 156 -0.98 5.89 -11.31
CA LYS A 156 -0.80 6.47 -9.96
C LYS A 156 -2.10 6.42 -9.18
N GLY A 157 -3.22 6.79 -9.80
CA GLY A 157 -4.56 6.68 -9.22
C GLY A 157 -4.92 5.24 -8.88
N GLN A 158 -4.63 4.28 -9.77
CA GLN A 158 -4.83 2.85 -9.48
C GLN A 158 -4.06 2.38 -8.23
N LEU A 159 -2.81 2.83 -8.07
CA LEU A 159 -2.01 2.52 -6.89
C LEU A 159 -2.58 3.18 -5.62
N GLU A 160 -3.05 4.42 -5.71
CA GLU A 160 -3.66 5.13 -4.58
C GLU A 160 -4.94 4.42 -4.13
N ALA A 161 -5.83 4.06 -5.06
CA ALA A 161 -7.03 3.27 -4.81
C ALA A 161 -6.71 1.94 -4.12
N PHE A 162 -5.75 1.16 -4.65
CA PHE A 162 -5.34 -0.08 -4.01
C PHE A 162 -4.84 0.14 -2.57
N ASN A 163 -4.09 1.21 -2.31
CA ASN A 163 -3.63 1.49 -0.94
C ASN A 163 -4.77 1.90 0.00
N GLU A 164 -5.82 2.54 -0.51
CA GLU A 164 -7.04 2.88 0.24
C GLU A 164 -7.82 1.61 0.59
N ASP A 165 -8.11 0.76 -0.39
CA ASP A 165 -8.76 -0.54 -0.17
C ASP A 165 -8.02 -1.35 0.89
N MET A 166 -6.67 -1.36 0.83
CA MET A 166 -5.89 -2.10 1.81
C MET A 166 -5.97 -1.52 3.23
N LYS A 167 -6.18 -0.21 3.39
CA LYS A 167 -6.42 0.39 4.72
C LYS A 167 -7.78 -0.04 5.27
N GLU A 168 -8.79 -0.10 4.41
CA GLU A 168 -10.13 -0.53 4.80
C GLU A 168 -10.13 -2.00 5.23
N VAL A 169 -9.46 -2.88 4.47
CA VAL A 169 -9.27 -4.29 4.85
C VAL A 169 -8.61 -4.40 6.24
N LEU A 170 -7.56 -3.63 6.49
CA LEU A 170 -6.86 -3.64 7.78
C LEU A 170 -7.78 -3.19 8.92
N GLU A 171 -8.58 -2.15 8.70
CA GLU A 171 -9.51 -1.65 9.69
C GLU A 171 -10.64 -2.64 9.98
N ALA A 172 -11.22 -3.25 8.94
CA ALA A 172 -12.21 -4.30 9.08
C ALA A 172 -11.68 -5.50 9.88
N PHE A 173 -10.42 -5.91 9.66
CA PHE A 173 -9.79 -6.95 10.46
C PHE A 173 -9.63 -6.57 11.94
N LYS A 174 -9.35 -5.31 12.26
CA LYS A 174 -9.28 -4.86 13.65
C LYS A 174 -10.65 -4.96 14.31
N GLN A 175 -11.70 -4.50 13.64
CA GLN A 175 -13.06 -4.58 14.15
C GLN A 175 -13.51 -6.02 14.36
N TYR A 176 -13.25 -6.90 13.39
CA TYR A 176 -13.55 -8.32 13.52
C TYR A 176 -12.81 -8.97 14.70
N LYS A 177 -11.52 -8.69 14.84
CA LYS A 177 -10.72 -9.17 15.99
C LYS A 177 -11.26 -8.64 17.33
N GLN A 178 -11.71 -7.39 17.36
CA GLN A 178 -12.26 -6.77 18.57
C GLN A 178 -13.59 -7.42 18.97
N SER A 179 -14.47 -7.68 17.99
CA SER A 179 -15.74 -8.37 18.21
C SER A 179 -15.51 -9.77 18.79
N VAL A 180 -14.64 -10.58 18.17
CA VAL A 180 -14.28 -11.91 18.68
C VAL A 180 -13.68 -11.84 20.09
N ARG A 181 -12.82 -10.86 20.38
CA ARG A 181 -12.27 -10.67 21.74
C ARG A 181 -13.33 -10.33 22.76
N THR A 182 -14.32 -9.53 22.39
CA THR A 182 -15.43 -9.13 23.26
C THR A 182 -16.27 -10.36 23.62
N PHE A 183 -16.61 -11.18 22.63
CA PHE A 183 -17.29 -12.46 22.85
C PHE A 183 -16.50 -13.42 23.74
N VAL A 184 -15.21 -13.66 23.42
CA VAL A 184 -14.34 -14.53 24.22
C VAL A 184 -14.25 -14.04 25.67
N LYS A 185 -14.14 -12.73 25.86
CA LYS A 185 -14.09 -12.15 27.21
C LYS A 185 -15.41 -12.36 27.95
N ALA A 186 -16.54 -12.08 27.33
CA ALA A 186 -17.85 -12.25 27.97
C ALA A 186 -18.08 -13.71 28.43
N VAL A 187 -17.77 -14.68 27.57
CA VAL A 187 -17.86 -16.11 27.90
C VAL A 187 -16.90 -16.50 29.02
N LYS A 188 -15.67 -15.97 29.00
CA LYS A 188 -14.68 -16.24 30.05
C LYS A 188 -15.11 -15.65 31.39
N ASP A 189 -15.55 -14.39 31.41
CA ASP A 189 -15.94 -13.69 32.63
C ASP A 189 -17.14 -14.40 33.28
N LEU A 190 -18.12 -14.87 32.48
CA LEU A 190 -19.22 -15.71 32.95
C LEU A 190 -18.73 -17.03 33.58
N ALA A 191 -17.76 -17.70 32.95
CA ALA A 191 -17.20 -18.94 33.48
C ALA A 191 -16.43 -18.75 34.80
N VAL A 192 -15.74 -17.61 34.95
CA VAL A 192 -15.01 -17.28 36.19
C VAL A 192 -15.99 -16.98 37.32
N GLN A 193 -17.02 -16.18 37.07
CA GLN A 193 -18.05 -15.85 38.08
C GLN A 193 -18.68 -17.12 38.66
N ASN A 194 -19.01 -18.10 37.81
CA ASN A 194 -19.55 -19.38 38.27
C ASN A 194 -18.57 -20.22 39.10
N ARG A 195 -17.28 -20.20 38.76
CA ARG A 195 -16.30 -20.96 39.55
C ARG A 195 -16.14 -20.34 40.94
N ASP A 196 -16.05 -19.02 41.00
CA ASP A 196 -15.85 -18.31 42.25
C ASP A 196 -17.09 -18.46 43.17
N SER A 197 -18.31 -18.50 42.62
CA SER A 197 -19.53 -18.80 43.40
C SER A 197 -19.58 -20.22 43.95
N LEU A 198 -19.04 -21.21 43.23
CA LEU A 198 -18.95 -22.59 43.71
C LEU A 198 -17.92 -22.75 44.84
N GLU A 199 -16.87 -21.93 44.87
CA GLU A 199 -15.88 -21.97 45.96
C GLU A 199 -16.44 -21.38 47.26
N GLU A 200 -17.34 -20.39 47.20
CA GLU A 200 -18.00 -19.81 48.37
C GLU A 200 -19.02 -20.77 49.03
N GLU A 201 -19.77 -21.54 48.24
CA GLU A 201 -20.75 -22.52 48.75
C GLU A 201 -20.10 -23.70 49.49
N VAL A 202 -18.86 -24.07 49.16
CA VAL A 202 -18.14 -25.20 49.80
C VAL A 202 -17.55 -24.83 51.17
N VAL A 203 -17.43 -23.54 51.47
CA VAL A 203 -16.84 -23.04 52.73
C VAL A 203 -17.89 -22.80 53.82
N GLN A 204 -19.19 -22.83 53.49
CA GLN A 204 -20.31 -22.69 54.43
C GLN A 204 -20.80 -24.05 54.95
#